data_AF-A0A512BVR0-F1
#
_entry.id   AF-A0A512BVR0-F1
#
_cell.length_a   1.000
_cell.length_b   1.000
_cell.length_c   1.000
_cell.angle_alpha   90.00
_cell.angle_beta   90.00
_cell.angle_gamma   90.00
#
_symmetry.space_group_name_H-M   'P 1'
#
loop_
_entity.id
_entity.type
_entity.pdbx_description
1 polymer ?
#
loop_
_entity_poly.entity_id
_entity_poly.type
_entity_poly.pdbx_seq_one_letter_code
_entity_poly.pdbx_strand_id
1 'polypeptide(L)'
;MYQRDVEKVVNAILDTIADALAQGGRAEIRGFGSFAVKKRDARTGRNPRTGEAVSISEKVVPVFKTGKEMRQRLNATSPKHPRKKVEPAATNINGFVDA
;
A
#
# COMPACT_ATOMS: atom_id res chain seq x y z
N MET A 1 7.57 9.59 33.24
CA MET A 1 6.77 10.01 32.07
C MET A 1 5.32 9.97 32.50
N TYR A 2 4.69 11.13 32.67
CA TYR A 2 3.29 11.18 33.08
C TYR A 2 2.40 10.81 31.89
N GLN A 3 1.26 10.17 32.13
CA GLN A 3 0.35 9.67 31.08
C GLN A 3 0.01 10.72 30.00
N ARG A 4 -0.11 11.99 30.40
CA ARG A 4 -0.34 13.13 29.49
C ARG A 4 0.81 13.38 28.53
N ASP A 5 2.04 13.14 28.93
CA ASP A 5 3.21 13.33 28.06
C ASP A 5 3.24 12.25 26.97
N VAL A 6 2.86 11.02 27.32
CA VAL A 6 2.76 9.91 26.36
C VAL A 6 1.67 10.20 25.33
N GLU A 7 0.50 10.65 25.76
CA GLU A 7 -0.60 11.03 24.87
C GLU A 7 -0.17 12.13 23.89
N LYS A 8 0.48 13.19 24.38
CA LYS A 8 0.99 14.27 23.53
C LYS A 8 1.98 13.77 22.49
N VAL A 9 2.91 12.89 22.88
CA VAL A 9 3.91 12.34 21.97
C VAL A 9 3.26 11.46 20.90
N VAL A 10 2.30 10.62 21.27
CA VAL A 10 1.60 9.75 20.32
C VAL A 10 0.79 10.60 19.32
N ASN A 11 0.04 11.59 19.81
CA ASN A 11 -0.72 12.48 18.93
C ASN A 11 0.20 13.23 17.98
N ALA A 12 1.31 13.80 18.46
CA ALA A 12 2.28 14.48 17.60
C ALA A 12 2.83 13.59 16.48
N ILE A 13 3.08 12.31 16.75
CA ILE A 13 3.51 11.34 15.73
C ILE A 13 2.41 11.12 14.69
N LEU A 14 1.17 10.91 15.14
CA LEU A 14 0.04 10.65 14.24
C LEU A 14 -0.30 11.88 13.38
N ASP A 15 -0.25 13.07 13.96
CA ASP A 15 -0.48 14.34 13.26
C ASP A 15 0.60 14.56 12.19
N THR A 16 1.87 14.33 12.54
CA THR A 16 2.99 14.43 11.57
C THR A 16 2.80 13.48 10.37
N ILE A 17 2.30 12.27 10.62
CA ILE A 17 1.99 11.32 9.53
C ILE A 17 0.83 11.83 8.69
N ALA A 18 -0.24 12.34 9.32
CA ALA A 18 -1.41 12.86 8.63
C ALA A 18 -1.06 14.05 7.74
N ASP A 19 -0.28 15.01 8.25
CA ASP A 19 0.17 16.19 7.51
C ASP A 19 1.04 15.81 6.31
N ALA A 20 1.97 14.88 6.49
CA ALA A 20 2.80 14.38 5.39
C ALA A 20 1.95 13.73 4.29
N LEU A 21 0.90 12.97 4.65
CA LEU A 21 0.00 12.35 3.68
C LEU A 21 -0.92 13.37 2.99
N ALA A 22 -1.41 14.38 3.71
CA ALA A 22 -2.24 15.44 3.17
C ALA A 22 -1.51 16.25 2.07
N GLN A 23 -0.19 16.39 2.23
CA GLN A 23 0.70 17.03 1.23
C GLN A 23 1.09 16.09 0.07
N GLY A 24 0.54 14.87 0.01
CA GLY A 24 0.87 13.87 -0.99
C GLY A 24 2.22 13.17 -0.78
N GLY A 25 2.84 13.39 0.38
CA GLY A 25 4.12 12.81 0.77
C GLY A 25 4.03 11.40 1.35
N ARG A 26 5.05 11.04 2.12
CA ARG A 26 5.23 9.73 2.74
C ARG A 26 5.84 9.88 4.13
N ALA A 27 5.41 9.05 5.07
CA ALA A 27 6.04 8.89 6.38
C ALA A 27 6.57 7.45 6.52
N GLU A 28 7.77 7.28 7.09
CA GLU A 28 8.36 5.95 7.32
C GLU A 28 8.82 5.79 8.76
N ILE A 29 8.39 4.68 9.36
CA ILE A 29 8.83 4.22 10.67
C ILE A 29 9.72 3.00 10.40
N ARG A 30 11.05 3.19 10.43
CA ARG A 30 12.04 2.14 10.14
C ARG A 30 11.76 0.89 11.00
N GLY A 31 11.87 -0.29 10.38
CA GLY A 31 11.52 -1.57 11.01
C GLY A 31 10.02 -1.88 11.05
N PHE A 32 9.15 -0.88 11.11
CA PHE A 32 7.70 -1.04 11.19
C PHE A 32 7.01 -1.03 9.82
N GLY A 33 7.18 0.05 9.05
CA GLY A 33 6.53 0.22 7.77
C GLY A 33 6.50 1.67 7.29
N SER A 34 5.73 1.92 6.24
CA SER A 34 5.59 3.26 5.64
C SER A 34 4.15 3.57 5.29
N PHE A 35 3.76 4.81 5.49
CA PHE A 35 2.50 5.40 5.06
C PHE A 35 2.75 6.24 3.83
N ALA A 36 1.98 6.05 2.78
CA ALA A 36 2.02 6.86 1.57
C ALA A 36 0.61 7.09 1.05
N VAL A 37 0.46 8.02 0.11
CA VAL A 37 -0.78 8.16 -0.65
C VAL A 37 -0.75 7.33 -1.93
N LYS A 38 -1.93 6.90 -2.39
CA LYS A 38 -2.13 6.29 -3.71
C LYS A 38 -3.32 6.93 -4.40
N LYS A 39 -3.12 7.45 -5.62
CA LYS A 39 -4.22 7.84 -6.49
C LYS A 39 -4.96 6.58 -6.96
N ARG A 40 -6.28 6.58 -6.86
CA ARG A 40 -7.17 5.59 -7.45
C ARG A 40 -8.01 6.30 -8.50
N ASP A 41 -7.94 5.81 -9.72
CA ASP A 41 -8.70 6.36 -10.84
C ASP A 41 -10.20 6.08 -10.67
N ALA A 42 -11.01 6.88 -11.36
CA ALA A 42 -12.43 6.67 -11.43
C ALA A 42 -12.75 5.31 -12.05
N ARG A 43 -13.77 4.64 -11.53
CA ARG A 43 -14.18 3.31 -12.00
C ARG A 43 -15.64 3.04 -11.70
N THR A 44 -16.22 2.07 -12.40
CA THR A 44 -17.54 1.54 -12.05
C THR A 44 -17.41 0.47 -11.00
N GLY A 45 -18.09 0.64 -9.86
CA GLY A 45 -18.28 -0.37 -8.83
C GLY A 45 -19.66 -1.01 -8.93
N ARG A 46 -19.97 -1.87 -7.95
CA ARG A 46 -21.31 -2.43 -7.76
C ARG A 46 -21.76 -2.21 -6.33
N ASN A 47 -23.04 -1.91 -6.17
CA ASN A 47 -23.68 -1.87 -4.85
C ASN A 47 -23.68 -3.30 -4.27
N PRO A 48 -23.06 -3.56 -3.10
CA PRO A 48 -23.01 -4.90 -2.53
C PRO A 48 -24.39 -5.49 -2.20
N ARG A 49 -25.42 -4.64 -2.03
CA ARG A 49 -26.78 -5.04 -1.67
C ARG A 49 -27.68 -5.31 -2.89
N THR A 50 -27.57 -4.52 -3.97
CA THR A 50 -28.46 -4.60 -5.14
C THR A 50 -27.77 -5.12 -6.41
N GLY A 51 -26.44 -5.11 -6.46
CA GLY A 51 -25.65 -5.49 -7.64
C GLY A 51 -25.60 -4.42 -8.74
N GLU A 52 -26.35 -3.34 -8.60
CA GLU A 52 -26.41 -2.24 -9.57
C GLU A 52 -25.05 -1.55 -9.72
N ALA A 53 -24.77 -1.09 -10.94
CA ALA A 53 -23.55 -0.36 -11.26
C ALA A 53 -23.58 1.04 -10.62
N VAL A 54 -22.49 1.43 -9.97
CA VAL A 54 -22.34 2.76 -9.35
C VAL A 54 -21.02 3.38 -9.78
N SER A 55 -21.06 4.64 -10.22
CA SER A 55 -19.85 5.40 -10.55
C SER A 55 -19.08 5.75 -9.28
N ILE A 56 -17.78 5.45 -9.26
CA ILE A 56 -16.85 5.81 -8.18
C ILE A 56 -15.86 6.82 -8.75
N SER A 57 -15.87 8.04 -8.21
CA SER A 57 -14.94 9.09 -8.60
C SER A 57 -13.50 8.74 -8.26
N GLU A 58 -12.57 9.38 -8.97
CA GLU A 58 -11.16 9.32 -8.59
C GLU A 58 -10.96 9.85 -7.17
N LYS A 59 -10.00 9.27 -6.45
CA LYS A 59 -9.65 9.72 -5.11
C LYS A 59 -8.26 9.31 -4.72
N VAL A 60 -7.68 10.08 -3.80
CA VAL A 60 -6.44 9.72 -3.12
C VAL A 60 -6.77 8.94 -1.86
N VAL A 61 -6.06 7.85 -1.62
CA VAL A 61 -6.23 7.04 -0.40
C VAL A 61 -4.91 6.84 0.31
N PRO A 62 -4.90 6.76 1.65
CA PRO A 62 -3.73 6.33 2.38
C PRO A 62 -3.47 4.84 2.14
N VAL A 63 -2.21 4.46 2.08
CA VAL A 63 -1.74 3.08 2.03
C VAL A 63 -0.62 2.88 3.05
N PHE A 64 -0.73 1.83 3.85
CA PHE A 64 0.34 1.36 4.71
C PHE A 64 1.06 0.18 4.05
N LYS A 65 2.38 0.24 3.99
CA LYS A 65 3.26 -0.84 3.52
C LYS A 65 4.09 -1.35 4.70
N THR A 66 3.85 -2.59 5.09
CA THR A 66 4.56 -3.22 6.19
C THR A 66 6.05 -3.39 5.90
N GLY A 67 6.89 -3.04 6.88
CA GLY A 67 8.34 -3.18 6.84
C GLY A 67 8.77 -4.64 6.70
N LYS A 68 10.02 -4.87 6.29
CA LYS A 68 10.61 -6.22 6.23
C LYS A 68 10.66 -6.86 7.61
N GLU A 69 11.13 -6.12 8.61
CA GLU A 69 11.30 -6.62 9.97
C GLU A 69 9.94 -6.98 10.60
N MET A 70 8.93 -6.11 10.52
CA MET A 70 7.57 -6.44 10.97
C MET A 70 7.02 -7.71 10.29
N ARG A 71 7.19 -7.86 8.97
CA ARG A 71 6.78 -9.09 8.27
C ARG A 71 7.55 -10.33 8.75
N GLN A 72 8.83 -10.19 9.05
CA GLN A 72 9.65 -11.29 9.57
C GLN A 72 9.20 -11.69 10.97
N ARG A 73 8.92 -10.73 11.85
CA ARG A 73 8.40 -10.99 13.20
C ARG A 73 7.08 -11.78 13.17
N LEU A 74 6.20 -11.48 12.20
CA LEU A 74 4.92 -12.18 12.04
C LEU A 74 5.04 -13.60 11.47
N ASN A 75 6.08 -13.88 10.67
CA ASN A 75 6.23 -15.14 9.94
C ASN A 75 7.50 -15.90 10.35
N ALA A 76 8.00 -15.69 11.57
CA ALA A 76 9.28 -16.22 12.04
C ALA A 76 9.38 -17.76 12.01
N THR A 77 8.24 -18.45 12.02
CA THR A 77 8.15 -19.93 12.05
C THR A 77 7.71 -20.55 10.71
N SER A 78 7.42 -19.76 9.68
CA SER A 78 6.99 -20.31 8.39
C SER A 78 8.20 -20.73 7.56
N PRO A 79 8.31 -22.00 7.11
CA PRO A 79 9.36 -22.41 6.19
C PRO A 79 9.29 -21.52 4.95
N LYS A 80 10.42 -20.90 4.57
CA LYS A 80 10.50 -20.13 3.33
C LYS A 80 10.33 -21.10 2.17
N HIS A 81 9.12 -21.18 1.60
CA HIS A 81 8.96 -21.77 0.29
C HIS A 81 9.83 -20.96 -0.69
N PRO A 82 10.72 -21.60 -1.46
CA PRO A 82 11.50 -20.90 -2.45
C PRO A 82 10.53 -20.24 -3.42
N ARG A 83 10.61 -18.90 -3.54
CA ARG A 83 9.86 -18.19 -4.58
C ARG A 83 10.35 -18.75 -5.92
N LYS A 84 9.47 -19.41 -6.69
CA LYS A 84 9.78 -19.72 -8.09
C LYS A 84 10.21 -18.41 -8.75
N LYS A 85 11.42 -18.39 -9.28
CA LYS A 85 11.90 -17.29 -10.11
C LYS A 85 10.99 -17.26 -11.32
N VAL A 86 10.09 -16.28 -11.40
CA VAL A 86 9.28 -16.08 -12.60
C VAL A 86 10.26 -15.57 -13.65
N GLU A 87 10.67 -16.44 -14.58
CA GLU A 87 11.41 -16.01 -15.76
C GLU A 87 10.52 -15.05 -16.55
N PRO A 88 11.06 -13.91 -17.02
CA PRO A 88 10.30 -13.02 -17.87
C PRO A 88 9.90 -13.80 -19.13
N ALA A 89 8.60 -13.83 -19.44
CA ALA A 89 8.10 -14.41 -20.67
C ALA A 89 8.78 -13.71 -21.85
N ALA A 90 9.48 -14.47 -22.68
CA ALA A 90 10.04 -13.96 -23.93
C ALA A 90 8.88 -13.35 -24.74
N THR A 91 8.94 -12.05 -25.01
CA THR A 91 8.04 -11.41 -25.96
C THR A 91 8.48 -11.84 -27.34
N ASN A 92 7.73 -12.78 -27.95
CA ASN A 92 7.92 -13.11 -29.36
C ASN A 92 7.46 -11.91 -30.19
N ILE A 93 8.42 -11.15 -30.73
CA ILE A 93 8.19 -9.96 -31.57
C ILE A 93 8.15 -10.27 -33.07
N ASN A 94 8.13 -11.52 -33.49
CA ASN A 94 8.15 -11.86 -34.92
C ASN A 94 6.77 -12.32 -35.38
N GLY A 95 6.00 -11.37 -35.88
CA GLY A 95 4.69 -11.60 -36.51
C GLY A 95 4.25 -10.46 -37.41
N PHE A 96 5.17 -9.81 -38.13
CA PHE A 96 4.81 -8.96 -39.28
C PHE A 96 6.02 -8.72 -40.21
N VAL A 97 6.02 -9.39 -41.36
CA VAL A 97 6.63 -8.88 -42.60
C VAL A 97 5.84 -9.44 -43.78
N ASP A 98 5.41 -8.52 -44.64
CA ASP A 98 4.50 -8.71 -45.78
C ASP A 98 5.05 -9.62 -46.89
N ALA A 99 4.15 -10.42 -47.49
CA ALA A 99 4.01 -10.70 -48.94
C ALA A 99 2.76 -11.56 -49.20
#